data_AF-A0A918QW37-F1
#
_entry.id   AF-A0A918QW37-F1
#
_cell.length_a   1.000
_cell.length_b   1.000
_cell.length_c   1.000
_cell.angle_alpha   90.00
_cell.angle_beta   90.00
_cell.angle_gamma   90.00
#
_symmetry.space_group_name_H-M   'P 1'
#
loop_
_entity.id
_entity.type
_entity.pdbx_description
1 polymer ?
#
loop_
_entity_poly.entity_id
_entity_poly.type
_entity_poly.pdbx_seq_one_letter_code
_entity_poly.pdbx_strand_id
1 'polypeptide(L)'
;MFKNKNPYALAEALDMHETCSNCGTKYKIEPSFFYGSMYVSYAVGIAFAVAAFVISFFVFNASIHYVFISIVVTLVVFMPIILRLSRNIWINFFMSYDKTLAKK
;
A
#
# COMPACT_ATOMS: atom_id res chain seq x y z
N MET A 1 3.21 -10.37 8.40
CA MET A 1 2.67 -9.04 8.71
C MET A 1 1.15 -9.03 8.70
N PHE A 2 0.46 -9.03 7.55
CA PHE A 2 -1.01 -9.08 7.49
C PHE A 2 -1.57 -10.45 7.90
N LYS A 3 -2.75 -10.49 8.54
CA LYS A 3 -3.44 -11.75 8.87
C LYS A 3 -4.02 -12.42 7.63
N ASN A 4 -4.75 -11.64 6.82
CA ASN A 4 -5.28 -12.12 5.55
C ASN A 4 -4.37 -11.74 4.38
N LYS A 5 -4.02 -12.72 3.54
CA LYS A 5 -3.22 -12.49 2.34
C LYS A 5 -3.99 -11.72 1.25
N ASN A 6 -5.31 -11.85 1.18
CA ASN A 6 -6.12 -11.17 0.16
C ASN A 6 -6.33 -9.68 0.52
N PRO A 7 -5.85 -8.72 -0.30
CA PRO A 7 -6.05 -7.29 -0.07
C PRO A 7 -7.51 -6.86 -0.25
N TYR A 8 -8.30 -7.56 -1.05
CA TYR A 8 -9.68 -7.19 -1.35
C TYR A 8 -10.69 -7.64 -0.26
N ALA A 9 -10.24 -8.38 0.75
CA ALA A 9 -11.03 -8.63 1.95
C ALA A 9 -11.03 -7.37 2.84
N LEU A 10 -11.86 -6.38 2.50
CA LEU A 10 -11.81 -5.01 3.04
C LEU A 10 -11.85 -4.95 4.58
N ALA A 11 -12.62 -5.82 5.23
CA ALA A 11 -12.72 -5.89 6.69
C ALA A 11 -11.38 -6.26 7.36
N GLU A 12 -10.56 -7.07 6.68
CA GLU A 12 -9.29 -7.59 7.19
C GLU A 12 -8.08 -7.00 6.44
N ALA A 13 -8.32 -6.06 5.51
CA ALA A 13 -7.30 -5.50 4.64
C ALA A 13 -6.16 -4.86 5.43
N LEU A 14 -6.48 -4.30 6.60
CA LEU A 14 -5.55 -3.63 7.51
C LEU A 14 -5.24 -4.45 8.78
N ASP A 15 -5.80 -5.65 8.90
CA ASP A 15 -5.56 -6.51 10.06
C ASP A 15 -4.19 -7.19 9.97
N MET A 16 -3.43 -7.10 11.05
CA MET A 16 -2.03 -7.49 11.11
C MET A 16 -1.75 -8.23 12.40
N HIS A 17 -0.75 -9.11 12.33
CA HIS A 17 -0.19 -9.74 13.51
C HIS A 17 0.50 -8.68 14.38
N GLU A 18 0.54 -8.87 15.69
CA GLU A 18 1.24 -7.95 16.59
C GLU A 18 2.76 -8.07 16.47
N THR A 19 3.23 -9.31 16.33
CA THR A 19 4.65 -9.67 16.20
C THR A 19 4.90 -10.45 14.91
N CYS A 20 6.11 -10.31 14.38
CA CYS A 20 6.59 -11.16 13.29
C CYS A 20 6.88 -12.56 13.83
N SER A 21 6.31 -13.59 13.20
CA SER A 21 6.53 -14.99 13.59
C SER A 21 7.96 -15.49 13.34
N ASN A 22 8.73 -14.83 12.47
CA ASN A 22 10.08 -15.26 12.09
C ASN A 22 11.20 -14.56 12.88
N CYS A 23 11.02 -13.29 13.25
CA CYS A 23 12.06 -12.51 13.92
C CYS A 23 11.60 -11.93 15.27
N GLY A 24 10.35 -12.17 15.69
CA GLY A 24 9.80 -11.67 16.95
C GLY A 24 9.55 -10.16 17.01
N THR A 25 9.93 -9.40 15.96
CA THR A 25 9.78 -7.94 15.93
C THR A 25 8.32 -7.53 16.05
N LYS A 26 8.00 -6.62 16.98
CA LYS A 26 6.68 -6.00 17.08
C LYS A 26 6.48 -5.02 15.92
N TYR A 27 5.43 -5.21 15.14
CA TYR A 27 5.14 -4.35 13.98
C TYR A 27 4.65 -2.96 14.40
N LYS A 28 4.01 -2.84 15.57
CA LYS A 28 3.60 -1.57 16.17
C LYS A 28 4.63 -1.21 17.24
N ILE A 29 5.52 -0.27 16.92
CA ILE A 29 6.52 0.26 17.86
C ILE A 29 5.82 1.20 18.86
N GLU A 30 4.91 2.04 18.35
CA GLU A 30 4.12 3.01 19.12
C GLU A 30 2.62 2.84 18.82
N PRO A 31 1.71 3.20 19.77
CA PRO A 31 0.30 3.33 19.45
C PRO A 31 0.13 4.34 18.30
N SER A 32 -0.68 3.98 17.30
CA SER A 32 -0.90 4.79 16.09
C SER A 32 0.31 4.95 15.14
N PHE A 33 1.36 4.12 15.23
CA PHE A 33 2.52 4.15 14.33
C PHE A 33 2.18 4.20 12.82
N PHE A 34 1.09 3.55 12.41
CA PHE A 34 0.64 3.53 11.01
C PHE A 34 -0.10 4.79 10.55
N TYR A 35 -0.28 5.80 11.40
CA TYR A 35 -0.89 7.06 10.96
C TYR A 35 -0.04 7.74 9.88
N GLY A 36 1.30 7.68 10.02
CA GLY A 36 2.22 8.16 9.00
C GLY A 36 2.08 7.47 7.63
N SER A 37 1.68 6.19 7.62
CA SER A 37 1.43 5.45 6.37
C SER A 37 0.26 6.00 5.54
N MET A 38 -0.63 6.80 6.14
CA MET A 38 -1.68 7.51 5.41
C MET A 38 -1.10 8.59 4.49
N TYR A 39 -0.05 9.31 4.93
CA TYR A 39 0.65 10.28 4.07
C TYR A 39 1.38 9.60 2.91
N VAL A 40 1.98 8.43 3.17
CA VAL A 40 2.60 7.61 2.10
C VAL A 40 1.55 7.16 1.09
N SER A 41 0.34 6.84 1.54
CA SER A 41 -0.78 6.44 0.66
C SER A 41 -1.17 7.52 -0.34
N TYR A 42 -1.02 8.79 0.01
CA TYR A 42 -1.24 9.89 -0.92
C TYR A 42 -0.21 9.89 -2.06
N ALA A 43 1.08 9.77 -1.73
CA ALA A 43 2.15 9.71 -2.73
C ALA A 43 2.01 8.48 -3.65
N VAL A 44 1.71 7.32 -3.07
CA VAL A 44 1.45 6.09 -3.83
C VAL A 44 0.21 6.24 -4.71
N GLY A 45 -0.87 6.82 -4.19
CA GLY A 45 -2.08 7.09 -4.96
C GLY A 45 -1.83 8.00 -6.17
N ILE A 46 -1.03 9.06 -6.00
CA ILE A 46 -0.60 9.92 -7.12
C ILE A 46 0.16 9.10 -8.17
N ALA A 47 1.07 8.21 -7.77
CA ALA A 47 1.80 7.37 -8.72
C ALA A 47 0.85 6.50 -9.56
N PHE A 48 -0.17 5.90 -8.93
CA PHE A 48 -1.21 5.13 -9.64
C PHE A 48 -2.05 6.02 -10.57
N ALA A 49 -2.45 7.22 -10.12
CA ALA A 49 -3.22 8.15 -10.92
C ALA A 49 -2.45 8.63 -12.16
N VAL A 50 -1.16 8.97 -11.99
CA VAL A 50 -0.27 9.36 -13.09
C VAL A 50 -0.07 8.21 -14.06
N ALA A 51 0.12 6.97 -13.57
CA ALA A 51 0.22 5.81 -14.42
C ALA A 51 -1.07 5.59 -15.25
N ALA A 52 -2.25 5.69 -14.62
CA ALA A 52 -3.54 5.60 -15.30
C ALA A 52 -3.72 6.70 -16.35
N PHE A 53 -3.33 7.94 -16.04
CA PHE A 53 -3.34 9.05 -16.98
C PHE A 53 -2.43 8.77 -18.19
N VAL A 54 -1.18 8.40 -17.95
CA VAL A 54 -0.21 8.16 -19.02
C VAL A 54 -0.68 7.04 -19.95
N ILE A 55 -1.18 5.94 -19.39
CA ILE A 55 -1.70 4.82 -20.16
C ILE A 55 -2.94 5.24 -20.97
N SER A 56 -3.94 5.83 -20.33
CA SER A 56 -5.19 6.19 -21.01
C SER A 56 -5.02 7.30 -22.06
N PHE A 57 -4.21 8.32 -21.77
CA PHE A 57 -4.02 9.47 -22.66
C PHE A 57 -2.99 9.19 -23.75
N PHE A 58 -1.79 8.70 -23.43
CA PHE A 58 -0.73 8.53 -24.43
C PHE A 58 -0.80 7.21 -25.19
N VAL A 59 -1.23 6.11 -24.55
CA VAL A 59 -1.27 4.79 -25.21
C VAL A 59 -2.59 4.61 -25.97
N PHE A 60 -3.71 4.90 -25.31
CA PHE A 60 -5.04 4.69 -25.90
C PHE A 60 -5.62 5.93 -26.60
N ASN A 61 -4.96 7.09 -26.53
CA ASN A 61 -5.48 8.37 -27.08
C ASN A 61 -6.95 8.63 -26.66
N ALA A 62 -7.30 8.25 -25.44
CA ALA A 62 -8.66 8.35 -24.93
C ALA A 62 -9.07 9.81 -24.75
N SER A 63 -10.36 10.11 -24.93
CA SER A 63 -10.88 11.45 -24.65
C SER A 63 -10.78 11.77 -23.17
N ILE A 64 -10.77 13.08 -22.84
CA ILE A 64 -10.59 13.56 -21.47
C ILE A 64 -11.58 12.95 -20.46
N HIS A 65 -12.83 12.69 -20.90
CA HIS A 65 -13.84 12.05 -20.06
C HIS A 65 -13.46 10.61 -19.70
N TYR A 66 -12.95 9.83 -20.67
CA TYR A 66 -12.52 8.45 -20.43
C TYR A 66 -11.22 8.38 -19.63
N VAL A 67 -10.31 9.32 -19.82
CA VAL A 67 -9.10 9.45 -18.98
C VAL A 67 -9.47 9.68 -17.52
N PHE A 68 -10.41 10.59 -17.26
CA PHE A 68 -10.89 10.86 -15.90
C PHE A 68 -11.53 9.62 -15.26
N ILE A 69 -12.41 8.92 -16.00
CA ILE A 69 -13.02 7.66 -15.53
C ILE A 69 -11.94 6.62 -15.26
N SER A 70 -10.94 6.48 -16.12
CA SER A 70 -9.84 5.52 -15.94
C SER A 70 -9.06 5.77 -14.66
N ILE A 71 -8.76 7.02 -14.33
CA ILE A 71 -8.07 7.38 -13.08
C ILE A 71 -8.93 7.01 -11.86
N VAL A 72 -10.21 7.40 -11.86
CA VAL A 72 -11.12 7.11 -10.73
C VAL A 72 -11.27 5.60 -10.53
N VAL A 73 -11.51 4.85 -11.61
CA VAL A 73 -11.62 3.38 -11.56
C VAL A 73 -10.33 2.76 -11.04
N THR A 74 -9.17 3.23 -11.49
CA THR A 74 -7.87 2.73 -11.01
C THR A 74 -7.72 2.98 -9.52
N LEU A 75 -8.01 4.18 -9.02
CA LEU A 75 -7.88 4.48 -7.59
C LEU A 75 -8.82 3.65 -6.72
N VAL A 76 -10.07 3.43 -7.17
CA VAL A 76 -11.05 2.62 -6.42
C VAL A 76 -10.64 1.15 -6.41
N VAL A 77 -10.27 0.59 -7.55
CA VAL A 77 -9.88 -0.82 -7.67
C VAL A 77 -8.60 -1.10 -6.89
N PHE A 78 -7.60 -0.22 -7.00
CA PHE A 78 -6.32 -0.41 -6.34
C PHE A 78 -6.27 0.16 -4.91
N MET A 79 -7.36 0.73 -4.39
CA MET A 79 -7.45 1.27 -3.03
C MET A 79 -6.88 0.32 -1.94
N PRO A 80 -7.31 -0.96 -1.82
CA PRO A 80 -6.77 -1.84 -0.80
C PRO A 80 -5.28 -2.15 -0.99
N ILE A 81 -4.80 -2.15 -2.24
CA ILE A 81 -3.40 -2.39 -2.56
C ILE A 81 -2.55 -1.17 -2.17
N ILE A 82 -3.00 0.05 -2.51
CA ILE A 82 -2.34 1.31 -2.15
C ILE A 82 -2.17 1.38 -0.62
N LEU A 83 -3.22 1.07 0.14
CA LEU A 83 -3.17 1.10 1.60
C LEU A 83 -2.16 0.09 2.18
N ARG A 84 -2.12 -1.14 1.67
CA ARG A 84 -1.15 -2.16 2.13
C ARG A 84 0.27 -1.82 1.74
N LEU A 85 0.48 -1.39 0.50
CA LEU A 85 1.80 -1.01 0.00
C LEU A 85 2.37 0.15 0.81
N SER A 86 1.53 1.13 1.14
CA SER A 86 1.94 2.29 1.93
C SER A 86 2.36 1.92 3.35
N ARG A 87 1.69 0.94 3.98
CA ARG A 87 2.11 0.40 5.28
C ARG A 87 3.43 -0.36 5.20
N ASN A 88 3.66 -1.11 4.13
CA ASN A 88 4.91 -1.81 3.92
C ASN A 88 6.07 -0.83 3.69
N ILE A 89 5.87 0.18 2.84
CA ILE A 89 6.86 1.24 2.60
C ILE A 89 7.16 2.00 3.90
N TRP A 90 6.12 2.37 4.65
CA TRP A 90 6.28 3.05 5.93
C TRP A 90 7.13 2.25 6.91
N ILE A 91 6.81 0.97 7.13
CA ILE A 91 7.65 0.12 7.99
C ILE A 91 9.08 0.07 7.49
N ASN A 92 9.29 -0.04 6.19
CA ASN A 92 10.63 -0.18 5.62
C ASN A 92 11.51 1.07 5.86
N PHE A 93 10.91 2.26 6.00
CA PHE A 93 11.64 3.47 6.40
C PHE A 93 12.14 3.45 7.85
N PHE A 94 11.43 2.78 8.76
CA PHE A 94 11.79 2.72 10.18
C PHE A 94 12.49 1.42 10.58
N MET A 95 12.27 0.34 9.82
CA MET A 95 12.83 -0.98 10.05
C MET A 95 13.49 -1.46 8.76
N SER A 96 14.81 -1.32 8.72
CA SER A 96 15.65 -1.91 7.69
C SER A 96 15.72 -3.42 7.88
N TYR A 97 15.78 -4.15 6.77
CA TYR A 97 15.90 -5.60 6.81
C TYR A 97 17.27 -6.02 7.36
N ASP A 98 17.25 -6.68 8.51
CA ASP A 98 18.44 -7.30 9.10
C ASP A 98 18.41 -8.82 8.88
N LYS A 99 19.36 -9.31 8.06
CA LYS A 99 19.51 -10.74 7.74
C LYS A 99 19.85 -11.59 8.97
N THR A 100 20.44 -11.01 10.01
CA THR A 100 20.83 -11.73 11.22
C THR A 100 19.62 -12.09 12.10
N LEU A 101 18.58 -11.25 12.08
CA LEU A 101 17.32 -11.46 12.81
C LEU A 101 16.39 -12.47 12.12
N ALA A 102 16.63 -12.80 10.85
CA ALA A 102 15.78 -13.70 10.07
C ALA A 102 16.01 -15.19 10.38
N LYS A 103 17.00 -15.52 11.24
CA LYS A 103 17.57 -16.86 11.37
C LYS A 103 17.46 -17.47 12.78
N LYS A 104 16.42 -17.12 13.54
CA LYS A 104 16.19 -17.71 14.86
C LYS A 104 15.00 -18.65 14.86
#